data_AF-A0A969K737-F1
#
_entry.id   AF-A0A969K737-F1
#
_cell.length_a   1.000
_cell.length_b   1.000
_cell.length_c   1.000
_cell.angle_alpha   90.00
_cell.angle_beta   90.00
_cell.angle_gamma   90.00
#
_symmetry.space_group_name_H-M   'P 1'
#
loop_
_entity.id
_entity.type
_entity.pdbx_description
1 polymer ?
#
loop_
_entity_poly.entity_id
_entity_poly.type
_entity_poly.pdbx_seq_one_letter_code
_entity_poly.pdbx_strand_id
1 'polypeptide(L)'
;MVNPAIRNDHQPDITQHLPLNCDWLTLGSDHLVLMALKQAEDGDRWVLRCYESAGETASFEISGALKFDLTATLDLLERPQLASLDRVAPWRIVSLAFDRQ
;
A
#
# COMPACT_ATOMS: atom_id res chain seq x y z
N MET A 1 -14.08 -34.72 47.95
CA MET A 1 -15.13 -33.98 47.21
C MET A 1 -14.40 -32.92 46.40
N VAL A 2 -14.09 -33.23 45.13
CA VAL A 2 -13.33 -32.36 44.22
C VAL A 2 -14.31 -31.90 43.15
N ASN A 3 -14.45 -30.60 42.95
CA ASN A 3 -15.31 -30.03 41.93
C ASN A 3 -14.44 -29.79 40.68
N PRO A 4 -14.63 -30.53 39.56
CA PRO A 4 -13.91 -30.26 38.33
C PRO A 4 -14.69 -29.28 37.46
N ALA A 5 -13.96 -28.47 36.71
CA ALA A 5 -14.42 -27.55 35.66
C ALA A 5 -15.01 -26.20 36.10
N ILE A 6 -14.16 -25.17 36.08
CA ILE A 6 -14.43 -24.03 35.19
C ILE A 6 -13.23 -23.96 34.25
N ARG A 7 -13.45 -24.29 32.98
CA ARG A 7 -12.50 -24.07 31.90
C ARG A 7 -12.35 -22.55 31.76
N ASN A 8 -11.12 -22.05 31.75
CA ASN A 8 -10.83 -20.72 31.22
C ASN A 8 -11.12 -20.78 29.72
N ASP A 9 -12.36 -20.50 29.34
CA ASP A 9 -12.70 -20.25 27.96
C ASP A 9 -11.86 -19.05 27.51
N HIS A 10 -11.03 -19.26 26.49
CA HIS A 10 -10.35 -18.20 25.78
C HIS A 10 -11.41 -17.22 25.26
N GLN A 11 -11.57 -16.10 25.95
CA GLN A 11 -12.30 -14.96 25.41
C GLN A 11 -11.64 -14.59 24.07
N PRO A 12 -12.34 -14.62 22.93
CA PRO A 12 -11.75 -14.15 21.69
C PRO A 12 -11.44 -12.67 21.87
N ASP A 13 -10.20 -12.28 21.61
CA ASP A 13 -9.79 -10.88 21.59
C ASP A 13 -10.51 -10.18 20.43
N ILE A 14 -11.58 -9.46 20.76
CA ILE A 14 -12.44 -8.72 19.81
C ILE A 14 -11.86 -7.33 19.49
N THR A 15 -10.63 -7.00 19.88
CA THR A 15 -10.05 -5.68 19.63
C THR A 15 -9.31 -5.54 18.31
N GLN A 16 -9.93 -5.98 17.20
CA GLN A 16 -9.57 -5.50 15.86
C GLN A 16 -10.52 -4.37 15.45
N HIS A 17 -10.43 -3.24 16.13
CA HIS A 17 -11.12 -2.03 15.70
C HIS A 17 -10.19 -1.19 14.81
N LEU A 18 -10.68 -0.79 13.62
CA LEU A 18 -10.00 0.26 12.87
C LEU A 18 -9.87 1.49 13.78
N PRO A 19 -8.71 2.15 13.80
CA PRO A 19 -8.55 3.40 14.54
C PRO A 19 -9.60 4.41 14.06
N LEU A 20 -10.12 5.22 14.99
CA LEU A 20 -11.16 6.21 14.69
C LEU A 20 -10.75 7.15 13.54
N ASN A 21 -9.47 7.52 13.49
CA ASN A 21 -8.86 8.25 12.40
C ASN A 21 -7.57 7.53 11.99
N CYS A 22 -7.36 7.34 10.69
CA CYS A 22 -6.11 6.82 10.15
C CYS A 22 -5.93 7.23 8.69
N ASP A 23 -4.73 7.71 8.40
CA ASP A 23 -4.27 7.85 7.02
C ASP A 23 -3.81 6.48 6.55
N TRP A 24 -4.57 5.93 5.61
CA TRP A 24 -4.29 4.60 5.10
C TRP A 24 -3.12 4.62 4.12
N LEU A 25 -3.01 5.67 3.28
CA LEU A 25 -1.95 5.83 2.28
C LEU A 25 -1.58 7.31 2.12
N THR A 26 -0.28 7.59 2.09
CA THR A 26 0.30 8.89 1.72
C THR A 26 1.41 8.67 0.68
N LEU A 27 1.55 9.58 -0.29
CA LEU A 27 2.53 9.47 -1.39
C LEU A 27 3.77 10.38 -1.25
N GLY A 28 3.83 11.18 -0.18
CA GLY A 28 4.99 12.03 0.16
C GLY A 28 5.08 13.36 -0.59
N SER A 29 4.13 13.69 -1.46
CA SER A 29 4.06 14.98 -2.16
C SER A 29 2.63 15.32 -2.58
N ASP A 30 2.25 16.59 -2.47
CA ASP A 30 0.96 17.13 -2.93
C ASP A 30 0.87 17.17 -4.47
N HIS A 31 1.99 17.00 -5.17
CA HIS A 31 2.04 17.01 -6.65
C HIS A 31 1.80 15.63 -7.25
N LEU A 32 1.66 14.58 -6.42
CA LEU A 32 1.39 13.23 -6.87
C LEU A 32 -0.10 12.93 -6.76
N VAL A 33 -0.74 12.74 -7.91
CA VAL A 33 -2.16 12.37 -7.98
C VAL A 33 -2.29 10.87 -8.15
N LEU A 34 -2.97 10.22 -7.20
CA LEU A 34 -3.31 8.80 -7.28
C LEU A 34 -4.36 8.57 -8.39
N MET A 35 -4.06 7.65 -9.30
CA MET A 35 -4.94 7.26 -10.39
C MET A 35 -5.59 5.90 -10.17
N ALA A 36 -4.80 4.96 -9.63
CA ALA A 36 -5.25 3.61 -9.41
C ALA A 36 -4.57 3.02 -8.18
N LEU A 37 -5.37 2.30 -7.41
CA LEU A 37 -4.89 1.27 -6.52
C LEU A 37 -5.81 0.07 -6.68
N LYS A 38 -5.26 -1.01 -7.25
CA LYS A 38 -6.02 -2.20 -7.66
C LYS A 38 -5.19 -3.45 -7.46
N GLN A 39 -5.83 -4.61 -7.44
CA GLN A 39 -5.11 -5.87 -7.60
C GLN A 39 -4.57 -5.96 -9.04
N ALA A 40 -3.39 -6.55 -9.19
CA ALA A 40 -2.80 -6.89 -10.47
C ALA A 40 -3.72 -7.85 -11.25
N GLU A 41 -3.58 -7.89 -12.58
CA GLU A 41 -4.38 -8.78 -13.43
C GLU A 41 -4.17 -10.28 -13.09
N ASP A 42 -2.97 -10.65 -12.65
CA ASP A 42 -2.63 -11.99 -12.18
C ASP A 42 -3.14 -12.31 -10.76
N GLY A 43 -3.58 -11.29 -10.00
CA GLY A 43 -4.19 -11.42 -8.67
C GLY A 43 -3.21 -11.50 -7.50
N ASP A 44 -1.91 -11.67 -7.76
CA ASP A 44 -0.91 -11.96 -6.72
C ASP A 44 -0.32 -10.70 -6.07
N ARG A 45 -0.54 -9.53 -6.67
CA ARG A 45 0.09 -8.26 -6.28
C ARG A 45 -0.91 -7.11 -6.24
N TRP A 46 -0.53 -6.03 -5.57
CA TRP A 46 -1.19 -4.74 -5.69
C TRP A 46 -0.46 -3.86 -6.70
N VAL A 47 -1.22 -3.12 -7.50
CA VAL A 47 -0.72 -2.11 -8.44
C VAL A 47 -1.19 -0.75 -7.97
N LEU A 48 -0.23 0.13 -7.67
CA LEU A 48 -0.47 1.57 -7.49
C LEU A 48 -0.03 2.32 -8.74
N ARG A 49 -0.81 3.29 -9.17
CA ARG A 49 -0.45 4.20 -10.25
C ARG A 49 -0.71 5.64 -9.83
N CYS A 50 0.28 6.50 -10.02
CA CYS A 50 0.15 7.94 -9.83
C CYS A 50 0.83 8.69 -10.97
N TYR A 51 0.53 9.99 -11.06
CA TYR A 51 1.26 10.89 -11.94
C TYR A 51 1.62 12.19 -11.23
N GLU A 52 2.68 12.83 -11.71
CA GLU A 52 3.09 14.15 -11.26
C GLU A 52 2.31 15.24 -12.02
N SER A 53 1.65 16.14 -11.29
CA SER A 53 0.64 17.06 -11.85
C SER A 53 1.05 18.54 -11.92
N ALA A 54 2.21 18.92 -11.39
CA ALA A 54 2.65 20.31 -11.32
C ALA A 54 3.77 20.63 -12.34
N GLY A 55 4.35 19.62 -12.99
CA GLY A 55 5.51 19.81 -13.87
C GLY A 55 6.82 19.97 -13.10
N GLU A 56 6.85 19.51 -11.86
CA GLU A 56 8.01 19.57 -10.98
C GLU A 56 8.48 18.16 -10.59
N THR A 57 9.74 18.00 -10.20
CA THR A 57 10.18 16.69 -9.68
C THR A 57 9.61 16.48 -8.28
N ALA A 58 8.78 15.46 -8.08
CA ALA A 58 8.19 15.13 -6.80
C ALA A 58 8.99 14.03 -6.07
N SER A 59 9.14 14.15 -4.74
CA SER A 59 9.56 13.03 -3.89
C SER A 59 8.46 11.98 -3.87
N PHE A 60 8.88 10.71 -3.92
CA PHE A 60 7.97 9.58 -3.74
C PHE A 60 8.26 8.89 -2.42
N GLU A 61 7.28 8.84 -1.53
CA GLU A 61 7.38 8.12 -0.26
C GLU A 61 6.01 7.51 0.07
N ILE A 62 5.97 6.19 0.27
CA ILE A 62 4.75 5.53 0.76
C ILE A 62 4.81 5.47 2.27
N SER A 63 3.79 6.02 2.91
CA SER A 63 3.57 5.91 4.35
C SER A 63 2.07 5.78 4.67
N GLY A 64 1.74 5.57 5.94
CA GLY A 64 0.39 5.31 6.42
C GLY A 64 0.22 3.91 7.01
N ALA A 65 -1.02 3.50 7.23
CA ALA A 65 -1.32 2.15 7.73
C ALA A 65 -1.09 1.05 6.70
N LEU A 66 -1.05 1.39 5.42
CA LEU A 66 -0.74 0.45 4.35
C LEU A 66 0.74 0.06 4.38
N LYS A 67 1.01 -1.16 4.81
CA LYS A 67 2.36 -1.74 4.84
C LYS A 67 2.56 -2.61 3.61
N PHE A 68 3.08 -1.99 2.56
CA PHE A 68 3.40 -2.67 1.32
C PHE A 68 4.90 -2.59 1.05
N ASP A 69 5.49 -3.75 0.78
CA ASP A 69 6.87 -3.81 0.32
C ASP A 69 6.88 -3.59 -1.20
N LEU A 70 7.53 -2.51 -1.65
CA LEU A 70 7.68 -2.21 -3.06
C LEU A 70 8.53 -3.30 -3.71
N THR A 71 7.95 -4.02 -4.68
CA THR A 71 8.65 -5.12 -5.35
C THR A 71 9.19 -4.73 -6.72
N ALA A 72 8.51 -3.85 -7.45
CA ALA A 72 8.97 -3.38 -8.74
C ALA A 72 8.27 -2.08 -9.17
N THR A 73 8.95 -1.30 -10.02
CA THR A 73 8.27 -0.40 -10.96
C THR A 73 7.65 -1.21 -12.09
N LEU A 74 6.53 -0.74 -12.65
CA LEU A 74 5.81 -1.39 -13.72
C LEU A 74 5.65 -0.43 -14.91
N ASP A 75 5.54 -1.00 -16.11
CA ASP A 75 4.94 -0.27 -17.22
C ASP A 75 3.41 -0.25 -17.14
N LEU A 76 2.76 0.35 -18.15
CA LEU A 76 1.30 0.47 -18.17
C LEU A 76 0.56 -0.86 -18.30
N LEU A 77 1.24 -1.90 -18.81
CA LEU A 77 0.74 -3.27 -18.96
C LEU A 77 1.13 -4.16 -17.77
N GLU A 78 1.54 -3.56 -16.64
CA GLU A 78 1.90 -4.27 -15.40
C GLU A 78 3.14 -5.17 -15.54
N ARG A 79 3.99 -4.92 -16.55
CA ARG A 79 5.24 -5.66 -16.73
C ARG A 79 6.35 -5.06 -15.86
N PRO A 80 7.08 -5.86 -15.06
CA PRO A 80 8.14 -5.36 -14.17
C PRO A 80 9.27 -4.66 -14.91
N GLN A 81 9.80 -3.62 -14.28
CA GLN A 81 10.98 -2.87 -14.68
C GLN A 81 11.98 -2.82 -13.52
N LEU A 82 13.27 -2.94 -13.84
CA LEU A 82 14.38 -2.81 -12.89
C LEU A 82 14.70 -1.32 -12.68
N ALA A 83 13.87 -0.62 -11.91
CA ALA A 83 14.17 0.73 -11.46
C ALA A 83 13.78 0.89 -9.99
N SER A 84 14.64 1.57 -9.22
CA SER A 84 14.25 2.15 -7.95
C SER A 84 13.49 3.44 -8.22
N LEU A 85 12.55 3.78 -7.33
CA LEU A 85 11.79 5.02 -7.44
C LEU A 85 11.91 5.82 -6.15
N ASP A 86 12.82 6.80 -6.15
CA ASP A 86 12.92 7.78 -5.07
C ASP A 86 12.19 9.09 -5.42
N ARG A 87 12.06 9.37 -6.73
CA ARG A 87 11.47 10.60 -7.26
C ARG A 87 10.68 10.33 -8.54
N VAL A 88 9.62 11.11 -8.74
CA VAL A 88 8.85 11.14 -9.98
C VAL A 88 9.21 12.42 -10.74
N ALA A 89 9.67 12.26 -11.98
CA ALA A 89 9.99 13.40 -12.83
C ALA A 89 8.72 14.13 -13.33
N PRO A 90 8.83 15.41 -13.76
CA PRO A 90 7.72 16.21 -14.26
C PRO A 90 6.81 15.47 -15.25
N TRP A 91 5.50 15.53 -15.03
CA TRP A 91 4.46 14.93 -15.90
C TRP A 91 4.55 13.42 -16.10
N ARG A 92 5.37 12.72 -15.31
CA ARG A 92 5.54 11.28 -15.45
C ARG A 92 4.40 10.54 -14.78
N ILE A 93 3.95 9.49 -15.45
CA ILE A 93 3.12 8.43 -14.87
C ILE A 93 4.06 7.35 -14.34
N VAL A 94 3.79 6.89 -13.13
CA VAL A 94 4.53 5.78 -12.51
C VAL A 94 3.54 4.72 -12.05
N SER A 95 3.88 3.46 -12.30
CA SER A 95 3.15 2.30 -11.82
C SER A 95 4.07 1.46 -10.94
N LEU A 96 3.56 0.92 -9.85
CA LEU A 96 4.32 0.23 -8.82
C LEU A 96 3.60 -1.05 -8.41
N ALA A 97 4.37 -2.13 -8.25
CA ALA A 97 3.92 -3.40 -7.71
C ALA A 97 4.28 -3.51 -6.24
N PHE A 98 3.37 -4.08 -5.47
CA PHE A 98 3.58 -4.45 -4.07
C PHE A 98 3.10 -5.86 -3.82
N ASP A 99 3.77 -6.57 -2.93
CA ASP A 99 3.32 -7.88 -2.50
C ASP A 99 2.03 -7.78 -1.68
N ARG A 100 1.18 -8.79 -1.85
CA ARG A 100 -0.01 -8.96 -1.04
C ARG A 100 0.40 -9.62 0.29
N GLN A 101 0.07 -8.99 1.42
CA GLN A 101 0.21 -9.58 2.76
C GLN A 101 -0.91 -10.58 3.06
#